data_AF-A0A318TJZ9-F1
#
_entry.id   AF-A0A318TJZ9-F1
#
_cell.length_a   1.000
_cell.length_b   1.000
_cell.length_c   1.000
_cell.angle_alpha   90.00
_cell.angle_beta   90.00
_cell.angle_gamma   90.00
#
_symmetry.space_group_name_H-M   'P 1'
#
loop_
_entity.id
_entity.type
_entity.pdbx_description
1 polymer ?
#
loop_
_entity_poly.entity_id
_entity_poly.type
_entity_poly.pdbx_seq_one_letter_code
_entity_poly.pdbx_strand_id
1 'polypeptide(L)'
;MIIASSYRHTEQNPRYQQAVREQQRRDRERREAQAIKLLPKTIEIKPIEPTAKQSREEAQSEAVARTKARWGAAAPVDTVPAIIARVAHRHGFTYDDIIEQSRVKKLVAARFEAMAAVRTAKPLMSVPEIAKWFKRDHTTVINALQKMGFKICGAERPAYDRDMVIRMHGFGWTTAEISRRLRCSEGTIRRMLREVAQ
;
A
#
# COMPACT_ATOMS: atom_id res chain seq x y z
N MET A 1 58.50 -38.00 -62.31
CA MET A 1 58.48 -38.49 -60.92
C MET A 1 59.39 -37.63 -60.05
N ILE A 2 58.80 -36.94 -59.06
CA ILE A 2 59.31 -36.64 -57.72
C ILE A 2 60.67 -35.90 -57.61
N ILE A 3 60.64 -34.56 -57.66
CA ILE A 3 61.65 -33.70 -57.03
C ILE A 3 61.10 -33.27 -55.66
N ALA A 4 61.36 -34.06 -54.62
CA ALA A 4 60.92 -33.78 -53.26
C ALA A 4 61.94 -34.29 -52.23
N SER A 5 63.18 -33.79 -52.26
CA SER A 5 64.17 -34.19 -51.26
C SER A 5 65.33 -33.19 -51.05
N SER A 6 65.03 -31.90 -50.85
CA SER A 6 66.03 -30.95 -50.33
C SER A 6 65.62 -30.24 -49.03
N TYR A 7 64.41 -30.48 -48.52
CA TYR A 7 63.86 -29.78 -47.34
C TYR A 7 63.90 -30.58 -46.02
N ARG A 8 64.43 -31.81 -46.00
CA ARG A 8 64.40 -32.67 -44.80
C ARG A 8 65.54 -32.46 -43.80
N HIS A 9 66.59 -31.71 -44.14
CA HIS A 9 67.78 -31.54 -43.28
C HIS A 9 67.78 -30.26 -42.42
N THR A 10 66.99 -29.23 -42.75
CA THR A 10 66.90 -28.02 -41.93
C THR A 10 65.98 -28.21 -40.72
N GLU A 11 64.99 -29.11 -40.81
CA GLU A 11 64.05 -29.42 -39.72
C GLU A 11 64.66 -30.31 -38.61
N GLN A 12 65.72 -31.08 -38.92
CA GLN A 12 66.44 -31.93 -37.95
C GLN A 12 67.59 -31.20 -37.24
N ASN A 13 67.92 -29.97 -37.63
CA ASN A 13 68.99 -29.20 -36.99
C ASN A 13 68.55 -28.77 -35.57
N PRO A 14 69.28 -29.15 -34.51
CA PRO A 14 68.92 -28.83 -33.12
C PRO A 14 68.75 -27.32 -32.87
N ARG A 15 69.53 -26.48 -33.56
CA ARG A 15 69.40 -25.01 -33.46
C ARG A 15 68.11 -24.48 -34.06
N TYR A 16 67.64 -25.08 -35.15
CA TYR A 16 66.37 -24.71 -35.78
C TYR A 16 65.19 -25.10 -34.89
N GLN A 17 65.21 -26.30 -34.30
CA GLN A 17 64.18 -26.75 -33.37
C GLN A 17 64.16 -25.90 -32.08
N GLN A 18 65.32 -25.45 -31.59
CA GLN A 18 65.41 -24.51 -30.47
C GLN A 18 64.82 -23.14 -30.82
N ALA A 19 65.14 -22.59 -31.99
CA ALA A 19 64.59 -21.33 -32.47
C ALA A 19 63.06 -21.37 -32.63
N VAL A 20 62.51 -22.46 -33.18
CA VAL A 20 61.07 -22.65 -33.33
C VAL A 20 60.36 -22.74 -31.97
N ARG A 21 60.95 -23.44 -30.98
CA ARG A 21 60.40 -23.50 -29.61
C ARG A 21 60.41 -22.14 -28.93
N GLU A 22 61.47 -21.36 -29.12
CA GLU A 22 61.57 -20.01 -28.56
C GLU A 22 60.55 -19.06 -29.21
N GLN A 23 60.38 -19.14 -30.53
CA GLN A 23 59.36 -18.40 -31.28
C GLN A 23 57.96 -18.71 -30.76
N GLN A 24 57.63 -19.99 -30.57
CA GLN A 24 56.34 -20.43 -30.04
C GLN A 24 56.09 -19.95 -28.61
N ARG A 25 57.13 -19.89 -27.77
CA ARG A 25 57.01 -19.36 -26.41
C ARG A 25 56.69 -17.87 -26.42
N ARG A 26 57.37 -17.08 -27.26
CA ARG A 26 57.10 -15.65 -27.44
C ARG A 26 55.72 -15.38 -28.01
N ASP A 27 55.27 -16.18 -28.97
CA ASP A 27 53.94 -16.04 -29.58
C ASP A 27 52.83 -16.41 -28.58
N ARG A 28 53.06 -17.43 -27.74
CA ARG A 28 52.18 -17.79 -26.64
C ARG A 28 52.12 -16.67 -25.59
N GLU A 29 53.26 -16.13 -25.18
CA GLU A 29 53.35 -14.99 -24.23
C GLU A 29 52.63 -13.75 -24.79
N ARG A 30 52.75 -13.45 -26.09
CA ARG A 30 52.02 -12.34 -26.74
C ARG A 30 50.51 -12.56 -26.76
N ARG A 31 50.05 -13.79 -27.04
CA ARG A 31 48.62 -14.14 -27.01
C ARG A 31 48.07 -14.12 -25.60
N GLU A 32 48.80 -14.63 -24.62
CA GLU A 32 48.42 -14.60 -23.20
C GLU A 32 48.36 -13.15 -22.69
N ALA A 33 49.32 -12.29 -23.06
CA ALA A 33 49.30 -10.87 -22.72
C ALA A 33 48.15 -10.10 -23.41
N GLN A 34 47.83 -10.42 -24.66
CA GLN A 34 46.65 -9.85 -25.35
C GLN A 34 45.35 -10.31 -24.69
N ALA A 35 45.24 -11.59 -24.32
CA ALA A 35 44.06 -12.14 -23.65
C ALA A 35 43.81 -11.48 -22.28
N ILE A 36 44.87 -11.25 -21.49
CA ILE A 36 44.77 -10.54 -20.20
C ILE A 36 44.30 -9.09 -20.39
N LYS A 37 44.72 -8.42 -21.47
CA LYS A 37 44.32 -7.05 -21.79
C LYS A 37 42.84 -6.92 -22.22
N LEU A 38 42.26 -8.00 -22.75
CA LEU A 38 40.85 -8.06 -23.18
C LEU A 38 39.88 -8.50 -22.06
N LEU A 39 40.36 -8.83 -20.87
CA LEU A 39 39.47 -9.14 -19.76
C LEU A 39 38.64 -7.88 -19.42
N PRO A 40 37.30 -8.00 -19.36
CA PRO A 40 36.46 -6.88 -18.95
C PRO A 40 36.89 -6.48 -17.54
N LYS A 41 37.22 -5.20 -17.37
CA LYS A 41 37.49 -4.62 -16.04
C LYS A 41 36.34 -5.02 -15.13
N THR A 42 36.68 -5.64 -14.00
CA THR A 42 35.76 -6.07 -12.96
C THR A 42 34.73 -4.96 -12.77
N ILE A 43 33.48 -5.25 -13.12
CA ILE A 43 32.39 -4.30 -12.91
C ILE A 43 32.29 -4.21 -11.39
N GLU A 44 32.75 -3.09 -10.84
CA GLU A 44 32.53 -2.77 -9.43
C GLU A 44 31.03 -2.65 -9.23
N ILE A 45 30.41 -3.75 -8.78
CA ILE A 45 29.04 -3.75 -8.31
C ILE A 45 29.07 -2.93 -7.03
N LYS A 46 28.80 -1.64 -7.15
CA LYS A 46 28.54 -0.79 -5.98
C LYS A 46 27.45 -1.49 -5.15
N PRO A 47 27.63 -1.63 -3.83
CA PRO A 47 26.57 -2.10 -2.95
C PRO A 47 25.32 -1.29 -3.29
N ILE A 48 24.26 -1.98 -3.68
CA ILE A 48 22.95 -1.34 -3.85
C ILE A 48 22.59 -0.89 -2.44
N GLU A 49 22.75 0.41 -2.15
CA GLU A 49 22.24 0.98 -0.91
C GLU A 49 20.76 0.60 -0.85
N PRO A 50 20.30 0.00 0.25
CA PRO A 50 18.92 -0.40 0.37
C PRO A 50 18.08 0.86 0.18
N THR A 51 17.39 0.92 -0.95
CA THR A 51 16.56 2.07 -1.28
C THR A 51 15.61 2.31 -0.11
N ALA A 52 15.25 3.56 0.17
CA ALA A 52 14.36 3.90 1.30
C ALA A 52 13.02 3.13 1.30
N LYS A 53 12.68 2.44 0.21
CA LYS A 53 11.57 1.47 0.13
C LYS A 53 11.89 0.14 0.83
N GLN A 54 13.06 -0.45 0.61
CA GLN A 54 13.47 -1.74 1.18
C GLN A 54 13.62 -1.66 2.70
N SER A 55 14.22 -0.59 3.21
CA SER A 55 14.33 -0.35 4.65
C SER A 55 12.98 -0.07 5.32
N ARG A 56 12.02 0.51 4.59
CA ARG A 56 10.63 0.65 5.08
C ARG A 56 9.88 -0.67 5.10
N GLU A 57 10.07 -1.51 4.08
CA GLU A 57 9.44 -2.83 3.99
C GLU A 57 9.97 -3.78 5.07
N GLU A 58 11.29 -3.76 5.32
CA GLU A 58 11.91 -4.52 6.41
C GLU A 58 11.44 -4.02 7.78
N ALA A 59 11.43 -2.70 8.02
CA ALA A 59 10.89 -2.13 9.25
C ALA A 59 9.39 -2.45 9.44
N GLN A 60 8.60 -2.46 8.36
CA GLN A 60 7.20 -2.86 8.38
C GLN A 60 7.06 -4.34 8.73
N SER A 61 7.86 -5.22 8.14
CA SER A 61 7.83 -6.66 8.43
C SER A 61 8.18 -6.97 9.88
N GLU A 62 9.17 -6.28 10.45
CA GLU A 62 9.58 -6.46 11.83
C GLU A 62 8.53 -5.87 12.80
N ALA A 63 7.95 -4.72 12.48
CA ALA A 63 6.86 -4.13 13.25
C ALA A 63 5.61 -5.03 13.23
N VAL A 64 5.28 -5.64 12.09
CA VAL A 64 4.20 -6.63 11.95
C VAL A 64 4.48 -7.85 12.82
N ALA A 65 5.73 -8.34 12.88
CA ALA A 65 6.12 -9.45 13.74
C ALA A 65 5.99 -9.12 15.24
N ARG A 66 6.42 -7.92 15.67
CA ARG A 66 6.26 -7.45 17.06
C ARG A 66 4.79 -7.30 17.45
N THR A 67 3.97 -6.75 16.56
CA THR A 67 2.54 -6.59 16.78
C THR A 67 1.83 -7.95 16.90
N LYS A 68 2.23 -8.92 16.07
CA LYS A 68 1.79 -10.31 16.16
C LYS A 68 2.16 -10.94 17.50
N ALA A 69 3.31 -10.61 18.10
CA ALA A 69 3.65 -11.09 19.43
C ALA A 69 2.78 -10.45 20.53
N ARG A 70 2.47 -9.15 20.40
CA ARG A 70 1.63 -8.42 21.35
C ARG A 70 0.16 -8.84 21.36
N TRP A 71 -0.38 -9.21 20.19
CA TRP A 71 -1.78 -9.57 20.00
C TRP A 71 -1.98 -11.02 19.53
N GLY A 72 -0.95 -11.86 19.63
CA GLY A 72 -0.86 -13.18 19.03
C GLY A 72 -1.57 -14.29 19.81
N ALA A 73 -2.40 -15.04 19.07
CA ALA A 73 -2.91 -16.39 19.30
C ALA A 73 -3.71 -16.72 20.59
N ALA A 74 -3.50 -16.02 21.71
CA ALA A 74 -4.13 -16.36 22.99
C ALA A 74 -5.22 -15.36 23.44
N ALA A 75 -5.37 -14.21 22.76
CA ALA A 75 -6.43 -13.26 23.08
C ALA A 75 -7.80 -13.83 22.66
N PRO A 76 -8.86 -13.67 23.48
CA PRO A 76 -10.21 -14.05 23.08
C PRO A 76 -10.54 -13.39 21.73
N VAL A 77 -10.99 -14.21 20.78
CA VAL A 77 -11.22 -13.86 19.36
C VAL A 77 -12.20 -12.68 19.22
N ASP A 78 -12.92 -12.36 20.29
CA ASP A 78 -14.00 -11.37 20.33
C ASP A 78 -13.59 -10.00 20.89
N THR A 79 -12.32 -9.79 21.26
CA THR A 79 -11.89 -8.46 21.71
C THR A 79 -11.73 -7.48 20.53
N VAL A 80 -12.11 -6.21 20.73
CA VAL A 80 -12.02 -5.18 19.69
C VAL A 80 -10.57 -5.02 19.18
N PRO A 81 -9.53 -4.97 20.05
CA PRO A 81 -8.15 -4.89 19.58
C PRO A 81 -7.72 -6.10 18.74
N ALA A 82 -8.12 -7.32 19.11
CA ALA A 82 -7.80 -8.52 18.33
C ALA A 82 -8.44 -8.50 16.94
N ILE A 83 -9.69 -8.03 16.85
CA ILE A 83 -10.38 -7.86 15.56
C ILE A 83 -9.62 -6.87 14.68
N ILE A 84 -9.23 -5.70 15.23
CA ILE A 84 -8.48 -4.68 14.49
C ILE A 84 -7.14 -5.24 14.02
N ALA A 85 -6.39 -5.90 14.91
CA ALA A 85 -5.10 -6.50 14.56
C ALA A 85 -5.23 -7.53 13.44
N ARG A 86 -6.25 -8.40 13.48
CA ARG A 86 -6.51 -9.38 12.42
C ARG A 86 -6.78 -8.72 11.08
N VAL A 87 -7.58 -7.65 11.05
CA VAL A 87 -7.84 -6.92 9.80
C VAL A 87 -6.57 -6.21 9.32
N ALA A 88 -5.81 -5.59 10.22
CA ALA A 88 -4.54 -4.95 9.88
C ALA A 88 -3.59 -5.92 9.18
N HIS A 89 -3.43 -7.13 9.74
CA HIS A 89 -2.60 -8.18 9.15
C HIS A 89 -3.04 -8.61 7.74
N ARG A 90 -4.35 -8.70 7.48
CA ARG A 90 -4.85 -9.03 6.13
C ARG A 90 -4.46 -7.98 5.09
N HIS A 91 -4.31 -6.73 5.50
CA HIS A 91 -3.93 -5.61 4.63
C HIS A 91 -2.43 -5.30 4.64
N GLY A 92 -1.62 -6.06 5.40
CA GLY A 92 -0.18 -5.83 5.53
C GLY A 92 0.19 -4.63 6.41
N PHE A 93 -0.71 -4.20 7.30
CA PHE A 93 -0.48 -3.10 8.25
C PHE A 93 -0.41 -3.61 9.69
N THR A 94 0.12 -2.79 10.58
CA THR A 94 0.09 -3.02 12.02
C THR A 94 -1.20 -2.47 12.65
N TYR A 95 -1.49 -2.90 13.88
CA TYR A 95 -2.59 -2.35 14.68
C TYR A 95 -2.47 -0.84 14.84
N ASP A 96 -1.25 -0.35 15.11
CA ASP A 96 -0.98 1.06 15.34
C ASP A 96 -1.18 1.88 14.05
N ASP A 97 -0.80 1.35 12.88
CA ASP A 97 -1.05 1.99 11.58
C ASP A 97 -2.55 2.24 11.35
N ILE A 98 -3.42 1.29 11.70
CA ILE A 98 -4.87 1.42 11.51
C ILE A 98 -5.46 2.52 12.43
N ILE A 99 -4.92 2.68 13.63
CA ILE A 99 -5.37 3.69 14.60
C ILE A 99 -4.81 5.07 14.28
N GLU A 100 -3.65 5.14 13.64
CA GLU A 100 -3.00 6.39 13.29
C GLU A 100 -3.89 7.30 12.41
N GLN A 101 -3.60 8.59 12.41
CA GLN A 101 -4.39 9.58 11.68
C GLN A 101 -4.14 9.64 10.16
N SER A 102 -3.29 8.75 9.62
CA SER A 102 -2.92 8.71 8.21
C SER A 102 -4.11 8.59 7.25
N ARG A 103 -4.03 9.33 6.14
CA ARG A 103 -5.06 9.43 5.08
C ARG A 103 -4.68 8.67 3.80
N VAL A 104 -3.64 7.83 3.85
CA VAL A 104 -3.24 7.00 2.71
C VAL A 104 -4.41 6.11 2.29
N LYS A 105 -4.75 6.10 0.99
CA LYS A 105 -5.95 5.40 0.47
C LYS A 105 -6.03 3.93 0.90
N LYS A 106 -4.91 3.20 0.82
CA LYS A 106 -4.83 1.78 1.25
C LYS A 106 -5.16 1.60 2.73
N LEU A 107 -4.60 2.46 3.58
CA LEU A 107 -4.80 2.42 5.03
C LEU A 107 -6.23 2.85 5.41
N VAL A 108 -6.81 3.81 4.70
CA VAL A 108 -8.23 4.19 4.86
C VAL A 108 -9.15 3.01 4.54
N ALA A 109 -8.88 2.26 3.46
CA ALA A 109 -9.66 1.07 3.12
C ALA A 109 -9.54 -0.01 4.21
N ALA A 110 -8.32 -0.31 4.67
CA ALA A 110 -8.09 -1.25 5.76
C ALA A 110 -8.81 -0.83 7.06
N ARG A 111 -8.83 0.47 7.37
CA ARG A 111 -9.54 1.01 8.53
C ARG A 111 -11.05 0.87 8.40
N PHE A 112 -11.61 1.13 7.22
CA PHE A 112 -13.05 0.95 6.99
C PHE A 112 -13.47 -0.51 7.16
N GLU A 113 -12.66 -1.44 6.66
CA GLU A 113 -12.87 -2.86 6.88
C GLU A 113 -12.77 -3.23 8.37
N ALA A 114 -11.82 -2.64 9.10
CA ALA A 114 -11.68 -2.88 10.54
C ALA A 114 -12.92 -2.38 11.32
N MET A 115 -13.45 -1.20 10.98
CA MET A 115 -14.68 -0.67 11.58
C MET A 115 -15.88 -1.57 11.30
N ALA A 116 -16.02 -2.06 10.06
CA ALA A 116 -17.06 -3.01 9.69
C ALA A 116 -16.93 -4.36 10.41
N ALA A 117 -15.71 -4.88 10.56
CA ALA A 117 -15.45 -6.12 11.28
C ALA A 117 -15.82 -5.99 12.76
N VAL A 118 -15.49 -4.87 13.41
CA VAL A 118 -15.90 -4.58 14.80
C VAL A 118 -17.41 -4.50 14.91
N ARG A 119 -18.09 -3.82 13.98
CA ARG A 119 -19.56 -3.73 13.97
C ARG A 119 -20.23 -5.09 13.80
N THR A 120 -19.65 -5.97 12.99
CA THR A 120 -20.16 -7.34 12.75
C THR A 120 -19.99 -8.21 14.00
N ALA A 121 -18.82 -8.14 14.64
CA ALA A 121 -18.52 -8.94 15.82
C ALA A 121 -19.24 -8.43 17.08
N LYS A 122 -19.47 -7.13 17.19
CA LYS A 122 -20.13 -6.49 18.34
C LYS A 122 -21.33 -5.63 17.90
N PRO A 123 -22.47 -6.24 17.54
CA PRO A 123 -23.64 -5.50 17.08
C PRO A 123 -24.26 -4.60 18.17
N LEU A 124 -24.05 -4.94 19.45
CA LEU A 124 -24.53 -4.15 20.59
C LEU A 124 -23.74 -2.86 20.82
N MET A 125 -22.52 -2.74 20.26
CA MET A 125 -21.69 -1.56 20.45
C MET A 125 -22.21 -0.40 19.60
N SER A 126 -22.37 0.76 20.22
CA SER A 126 -22.83 1.97 19.56
C SER A 126 -21.75 2.55 18.63
N VAL A 127 -22.17 3.29 17.61
CA VAL A 127 -21.23 3.93 16.67
C VAL A 127 -20.25 4.89 17.37
N PRO A 128 -20.67 5.70 18.37
CA PRO A 128 -19.75 6.53 19.13
C PRO A 128 -18.71 5.72 19.92
N GLU A 129 -19.08 4.56 20.47
CA GLU A 129 -18.12 3.68 21.17
C GLU A 129 -17.10 3.07 20.21
N ILE A 130 -17.54 2.62 19.03
CA ILE A 130 -16.61 2.17 17.98
C ILE A 130 -15.65 3.30 17.62
N ALA A 131 -16.15 4.54 17.50
CA ALA A 131 -15.34 5.70 17.16
C ALA A 131 -14.24 6.00 18.18
N LYS A 132 -14.49 5.77 19.48
CA LYS A 132 -13.49 5.89 20.55
C LYS A 132 -12.30 4.95 20.34
N TRP A 133 -12.55 3.70 19.94
CA TRP A 133 -11.48 2.74 19.65
C TRP A 133 -10.56 3.17 18.51
N PHE A 134 -11.12 3.82 17.49
CA PHE A 134 -10.37 4.31 16.34
C PHE A 134 -9.84 5.75 16.50
N LYS A 135 -10.09 6.41 17.64
CA LYS A 135 -9.76 7.83 17.87
C LYS A 135 -10.27 8.75 16.75
N ARG A 136 -11.52 8.53 16.31
CA ARG A 136 -12.17 9.28 15.22
C ARG A 136 -13.53 9.81 15.61
N ASP A 137 -14.02 10.76 14.83
CA ASP A 137 -15.41 11.20 14.93
C ASP A 137 -16.37 10.09 14.51
N HIS A 138 -17.46 9.96 15.25
CA HIS A 138 -18.50 8.97 14.99
C HIS A 138 -19.13 9.13 13.60
N THR A 139 -19.15 10.35 13.03
CA THR A 139 -19.58 10.61 11.65
C THR A 139 -18.67 9.95 10.61
N THR A 140 -17.36 9.86 10.89
CA THR A 140 -16.40 9.14 10.04
C THR A 140 -16.69 7.64 10.06
N VAL A 141 -17.02 7.10 11.24
CA VAL A 141 -17.41 5.68 11.39
C VAL A 141 -18.72 5.40 10.65
N ILE A 142 -19.70 6.30 10.71
CA ILE A 142 -20.95 6.18 9.96
C ILE A 142 -20.67 6.08 8.46
N ASN A 143 -19.87 7.00 7.92
CA ASN A 143 -19.50 6.99 6.50
C ASN A 143 -18.74 5.71 6.10
N ALA A 144 -17.81 5.24 6.95
CA ALA A 144 -17.09 3.99 6.73
C ALA A 144 -18.05 2.79 6.67
N LEU A 145 -18.97 2.69 7.63
CA LEU A 145 -19.95 1.61 7.71
C LEU A 145 -20.93 1.63 6.53
N GLN A 146 -21.39 2.80 6.10
CA GLN A 146 -22.23 2.94 4.90
C GLN A 146 -21.51 2.45 3.64
N LYS A 147 -20.23 2.80 3.46
CA LYS A 147 -19.41 2.32 2.34
C LYS A 147 -19.19 0.80 2.36
N MET A 148 -19.21 0.21 3.55
CA MET A 148 -19.14 -1.24 3.75
C MET A 148 -20.51 -1.93 3.71
N GLY A 149 -21.59 -1.22 3.34
CA GLY A 149 -22.93 -1.78 3.14
C GLY A 149 -23.80 -1.85 4.39
N PHE A 150 -23.37 -1.28 5.53
CA PHE A 150 -24.21 -1.23 6.73
C PHE A 150 -25.26 -0.13 6.61
N LYS A 151 -26.53 -0.52 6.76
CA LYS A 151 -27.63 0.41 6.97
C LYS A 151 -27.57 0.90 8.42
N ILE A 152 -26.95 2.05 8.64
CA ILE A 152 -27.11 2.75 9.91
C ILE A 152 -28.41 3.52 9.81
N CYS A 153 -29.40 3.06 10.55
CA CYS A 153 -30.65 3.76 10.75
C CYS A 153 -30.35 5.04 11.56
N GLY A 154 -29.80 6.07 10.89
CA GLY A 154 -30.23 7.41 11.25
C GLY A 154 -31.72 7.45 10.97
N ALA A 155 -32.53 8.05 11.86
CA ALA A 155 -33.93 8.33 11.54
C ALA A 155 -33.96 8.81 10.09
N GLU A 156 -34.68 8.08 9.21
CA GLU A 156 -34.76 8.41 7.79
C GLU A 156 -34.98 9.91 7.76
N ARG A 157 -34.01 10.69 7.24
CA ARG A 157 -34.25 12.12 7.12
C ARG A 157 -35.40 12.18 6.14
N PRO A 158 -36.61 12.59 6.55
CA PRO A 158 -37.71 12.70 5.60
C PRO A 158 -37.21 13.52 4.43
N ALA A 159 -37.23 12.91 3.26
CA ALA A 159 -36.76 13.51 2.03
C ALA A 159 -37.78 14.58 1.66
N TYR A 160 -37.60 15.80 2.18
CA TYR A 160 -38.39 16.93 1.74
C TYR A 160 -37.80 17.44 0.45
N ASP A 161 -38.63 17.50 -0.57
CA ASP A 161 -38.30 18.18 -1.81
C ASP A 161 -38.13 19.68 -1.53
N ARG A 162 -37.00 20.25 -1.97
CA ARG A 162 -36.70 21.67 -1.81
C ARG A 162 -37.77 22.52 -2.52
N ASP A 163 -38.22 22.09 -3.69
CA ASP A 163 -39.21 22.82 -4.50
C ASP A 163 -40.57 22.85 -3.80
N MET A 164 -40.91 21.79 -3.08
CA MET A 164 -42.10 21.75 -2.24
C MET A 164 -42.04 22.79 -1.12
N VAL A 165 -40.90 22.94 -0.44
CA VAL A 165 -40.73 23.95 0.62
C VAL A 165 -40.84 25.38 0.07
N ILE A 166 -40.20 25.65 -1.08
CA ILE A 166 -40.29 26.94 -1.77
C ILE A 166 -41.75 27.24 -2.14
N ARG A 167 -42.45 26.25 -2.71
CA ARG A 167 -43.85 26.38 -3.11
C ARG A 167 -44.76 26.69 -1.92
N MET A 168 -44.59 25.99 -0.80
CA MET A 168 -45.35 26.24 0.43
C MET A 168 -45.11 27.66 0.97
N HIS A 169 -43.86 28.11 0.99
CA HIS A 169 -43.52 29.48 1.41
C HIS A 169 -44.09 30.53 0.46
N GLY A 170 -44.09 30.27 -0.86
CA GLY A 170 -44.70 31.13 -1.87
C GLY A 170 -46.22 31.23 -1.73
N PHE A 171 -46.88 30.19 -1.22
CA PHE A 171 -48.30 30.22 -0.85
C PHE A 171 -48.59 30.97 0.47
N GLY A 172 -47.59 31.61 1.07
CA GLY A 172 -47.73 32.38 2.31
C GLY A 172 -47.66 31.56 3.59
N TRP A 173 -47.28 30.28 3.51
CA TRP A 173 -47.10 29.46 4.71
C TRP A 173 -45.88 29.93 5.49
N THR A 174 -46.04 30.07 6.80
CA THR A 174 -44.92 30.43 7.67
C THR A 174 -43.95 29.28 7.82
N THR A 175 -42.67 29.60 8.08
CA THR A 175 -41.63 28.56 8.31
C THR A 175 -41.98 27.61 9.47
N ALA A 176 -42.74 28.07 10.47
CA ALA A 176 -43.23 27.27 11.58
C ALA A 176 -44.37 26.31 11.20
N GLU A 177 -45.22 26.68 10.24
CA GLU A 177 -46.28 25.81 9.72
C GLU A 177 -45.71 24.73 8.82
N ILE A 178 -44.77 25.08 7.95
CA ILE A 178 -44.06 24.13 7.11
C ILE A 178 -43.30 23.12 7.98
N SER A 179 -42.64 23.59 9.04
CA SER A 179 -41.94 22.77 10.05
C SER A 179 -42.84 21.73 10.69
N ARG A 180 -44.01 22.16 11.22
CA ARG A 180 -45.01 21.27 11.83
C ARG A 180 -45.59 20.29 10.82
N ARG A 181 -45.88 20.75 9.60
CA ARG A 181 -46.48 19.93 8.54
C ARG A 181 -45.55 18.83 8.06
N LEU A 182 -44.27 19.16 7.94
CA LEU A 182 -43.24 18.27 7.45
C LEU A 182 -42.66 17.39 8.55
N ARG A 183 -42.70 17.83 9.82
CA ARG A 183 -41.99 17.22 10.98
C ARG A 183 -40.47 17.39 10.87
N CYS A 184 -40.03 18.60 10.49
CA CYS A 184 -38.62 18.99 10.49
C CYS A 184 -38.37 20.16 11.44
N SER A 185 -37.10 20.49 11.68
CA SER A 185 -36.77 21.69 12.46
C SER A 185 -36.94 22.95 11.61
N GLU A 186 -37.46 24.03 12.22
CA GLU A 186 -37.58 25.33 11.54
C GLU A 186 -36.25 25.82 10.97
N GLY A 187 -35.14 25.57 11.68
CA GLY A 187 -33.80 25.91 11.22
C GLY A 187 -33.43 25.25 9.89
N THR A 188 -33.94 24.04 9.61
CA THR A 188 -33.73 23.35 8.33
C THR A 188 -34.44 24.07 7.19
N ILE A 189 -35.68 24.50 7.39
CA ILE A 189 -36.46 25.25 6.40
C ILE A 189 -35.83 26.63 6.15
N ARG A 190 -35.46 27.35 7.21
CA ARG A 190 -34.76 28.65 7.08
C ARG A 190 -33.44 28.52 6.32
N ARG A 191 -32.69 27.44 6.55
CA ARG A 191 -31.47 27.15 5.78
C ARG A 191 -31.78 26.92 4.30
N MET A 192 -32.77 26.09 3.98
CA MET A 192 -33.17 25.81 2.59
C MET A 192 -33.62 27.07 1.83
N LEU A 193 -34.41 27.93 2.47
CA LEU A 193 -34.86 29.19 1.85
C LEU A 193 -33.71 30.19 1.65
N ARG A 194 -32.72 30.24 2.56
CA ARG A 194 -31.53 31.09 2.40
C ARG A 194 -30.64 30.66 1.23
N GLU A 195 -30.49 29.35 1.03
CA GLU A 195 -29.68 28.79 -0.07
C GLU A 195 -30.28 29.05 -1.46
N VAL A 196 -31.56 29.47 -1.56
CA VAL A 196 -32.25 29.81 -2.82
C VAL A 196 -32.18 31.31 -3.12
N ALA A 197 -32.00 32.13 -2.10
CA ALA A 197 -31.89 33.59 -2.24
C ALA A 197 -30.47 34.07 -2.60
N GLN A 198 -29.50 33.16 -2.70
CA GLN A 198 -28.12 33.40 -3.16
C GLN A 198 -27.99 32.98 -4.62
#